data_AF-A0A372UGJ2-F1
#
_entry.id   AF-A0A372UGJ2-F1
#
_cell.length_a   1.000
_cell.length_b   1.000
_cell.length_c   1.000
_cell.angle_alpha   90.00
_cell.angle_beta   90.00
_cell.angle_gamma   90.00
#
_symmetry.space_group_name_H-M   'P 1'
#
loop_
_entity.id
_entity.type
_entity.pdbx_description
1 polymer ?
#
loop_
_entity_poly.entity_id
_entity_poly.type
_entity_poly.pdbx_seq_one_letter_code
_entity_poly.pdbx_strand_id
1 'polypeptide(L)'
;MRRRFRNSLVCVCNEKHREKGSGVIDGKTIEWDEADQLIVIPLESLTGKAIKYSILPEKYQAISDKLENVSWGALVQLTFSGKFVSDVEVLADWLTEFYQED
;
A
#
# COMPACT_ATOMS: atom_id res chain seq x y z
N MET A 1 5.42 -18.72 -11.59
CA MET A 1 4.41 -17.81 -12.16
C MET A 1 4.96 -16.39 -12.13
N ARG A 2 5.14 -15.75 -13.30
CA ARG A 2 5.47 -14.32 -13.36
C ARG A 2 4.21 -13.55 -12.95
N ARG A 3 4.22 -12.90 -11.77
CA ARG A 3 3.13 -11.99 -11.34
C ARG A 3 2.99 -10.90 -12.40
N ARG A 4 2.00 -11.00 -13.26
CA ARG A 4 1.54 -9.86 -14.07
C ARG A 4 0.92 -8.89 -13.06
N PHE A 5 1.61 -7.80 -12.76
CA PHE A 5 1.04 -6.68 -12.01
C PHE A 5 -0.04 -6.03 -12.90
N ARG A 6 -1.21 -6.67 -12.93
CA ARG A 6 -2.47 -6.03 -13.33
C ARG A 6 -2.98 -5.31 -12.08
N ASN A 7 -3.71 -4.22 -12.29
CA ASN A 7 -4.30 -3.42 -11.23
C ASN A 7 -4.82 -4.31 -10.09
N SER A 8 -4.42 -4.00 -8.86
CA SER A 8 -4.72 -4.84 -7.70
C SER A 8 -5.78 -4.17 -6.85
N LEU A 9 -6.88 -4.86 -6.60
CA LEU A 9 -7.89 -4.43 -5.63
C LEU A 9 -7.44 -4.81 -4.23
N VAL A 10 -7.44 -3.85 -3.31
CA VAL A 10 -6.94 -4.03 -1.94
C VAL A 10 -7.73 -3.13 -0.98
N CYS A 11 -7.74 -3.49 0.30
CA CYS A 11 -8.15 -2.59 1.37
C CYS A 11 -6.91 -1.85 1.90
N VAL A 12 -6.95 -0.52 1.93
CA VAL A 12 -5.85 0.29 2.47
C VAL A 12 -5.80 0.17 3.99
N CYS A 13 -4.60 0.07 4.56
CA CYS A 13 -4.42 0.03 6.01
C CYS A 13 -3.64 1.24 6.52
N ASN A 14 -2.52 1.58 5.88
CA ASN A 14 -1.70 2.71 6.30
C ASN A 14 -0.67 3.08 5.23
N GLU A 15 -0.11 4.28 5.36
CA GLU A 15 1.13 4.69 4.71
C GLU A 15 2.25 4.75 5.74
N LYS A 16 3.45 4.35 5.34
CA LYS A 16 4.62 4.36 6.22
C LYS A 16 5.89 4.67 5.46
N HIS A 17 6.65 5.62 6.00
CA HIS A 17 8.05 5.79 5.64
C HIS A 17 8.91 4.67 6.26
N ARG A 18 9.78 4.06 5.46
CA ARG A 18 10.74 3.05 5.92
C ARG A 18 12.15 3.50 5.57
N GLU A 19 12.96 3.67 6.60
CA GLU A 19 14.39 3.97 6.49
C GLU A 19 15.17 2.85 5.80
N LYS A 20 16.29 3.26 5.16
CA LYS A 20 17.28 2.33 4.62
C LYS A 20 17.82 1.43 5.73
N GLY A 21 18.06 0.16 5.42
CA GLY A 21 18.62 -0.76 6.40
C GLY A 21 18.98 -2.11 5.84
N SER A 22 19.37 -2.99 6.74
CA SER A 22 19.73 -4.37 6.43
C SER A 22 19.35 -5.29 7.58
N GLY A 23 19.01 -6.54 7.30
CA GLY A 23 18.73 -7.54 8.32
C GLY A 23 18.95 -8.96 7.82
N VAL A 24 19.16 -9.90 8.75
CA VAL A 24 19.25 -11.32 8.43
C VAL A 24 17.85 -11.93 8.49
N ILE A 25 17.35 -12.41 7.36
CA ILE A 25 16.04 -13.06 7.21
C ILE A 25 16.28 -14.43 6.59
N ASP A 26 15.78 -15.48 7.25
CA ASP A 26 16.00 -16.88 6.83
C ASP A 26 17.49 -17.22 6.57
N GLY A 27 18.37 -16.70 7.43
CA GLY A 27 19.82 -16.90 7.33
C GLY A 27 20.52 -16.11 6.21
N LYS A 28 19.80 -15.26 5.47
CA LYS A 28 20.36 -14.41 4.42
C LYS A 28 20.35 -12.95 4.83
N THR A 29 21.45 -12.26 4.59
CA THR A 29 21.48 -10.79 4.68
C THR A 29 20.66 -10.20 3.54
N ILE A 30 19.62 -9.45 3.90
CA ILE A 30 18.80 -8.69 2.97
C ILE A 30 19.02 -7.22 3.30
N GLU A 31 19.42 -6.46 2.29
CA GLU A 31 19.52 -5.01 2.35
C GLU A 31 18.32 -4.39 1.64
N TRP A 32 17.94 -3.21 2.08
CA TRP A 32 16.86 -2.46 1.46
C TRP A 32 17.11 -0.97 1.52
N ASP A 33 16.72 -0.30 0.44
CA ASP A 33 16.74 1.15 0.38
C ASP A 33 15.59 1.76 1.17
N GLU A 34 15.75 3.04 1.47
CA GLU A 34 14.67 3.88 1.97
C GLU A 34 13.51 3.87 0.97
N ALA A 35 12.27 3.81 1.49
CA ALA A 35 11.07 3.86 0.65
C ALA A 35 9.84 4.23 1.47
N ASP A 36 8.96 5.03 0.88
CA ASP A 36 7.58 5.16 1.32
C ASP A 36 6.78 3.94 0.88
N GLN A 37 5.93 3.44 1.78
CA GLN A 37 5.24 2.17 1.58
C GLN A 37 3.75 2.33 1.86
N LEU A 38 2.94 1.73 0.98
CA LEU A 38 1.53 1.50 1.21
C LEU A 38 1.35 0.10 1.83
N ILE A 39 0.65 0.05 2.97
CA ILE A 39 0.30 -1.19 3.67
C ILE A 39 -1.15 -1.50 3.35
N VAL A 40 -1.40 -2.69 2.78
CA VAL A 40 -2.71 -3.07 2.26
C VAL A 40 -3.03 -4.54 2.53
N ILE A 41 -4.31 -4.89 2.53
CA ILE A 41 -4.77 -6.28 2.51
C ILE A 41 -5.36 -6.54 1.12
N PRO A 42 -4.85 -7.52 0.34
CA PRO A 42 -5.43 -7.85 -0.94
C PRO A 42 -6.89 -8.28 -0.80
N LEU A 43 -7.75 -7.78 -1.70
CA LEU A 43 -9.11 -8.28 -1.82
C LEU A 43 -9.04 -9.79 -2.11
N GLU A 44 -9.93 -10.58 -1.51
CA GLU A 44 -9.95 -12.06 -1.59
C GLU A 44 -8.78 -12.79 -0.87
N SER A 45 -7.98 -12.09 -0.06
CA SER A 45 -6.98 -12.75 0.79
C SER A 45 -7.64 -13.52 1.93
N LEU A 46 -7.75 -14.85 1.79
CA LEU A 46 -8.25 -15.74 2.85
C LEU A 46 -7.43 -15.68 4.15
N THR A 47 -6.18 -15.22 4.08
CA THR A 47 -5.29 -15.13 5.24
C THR A 47 -5.36 -13.80 5.96
N GLY A 48 -5.95 -12.76 5.36
CA GLY A 48 -5.95 -11.39 5.89
C GLY A 48 -4.56 -10.78 6.07
N LYS A 49 -3.50 -11.40 5.53
CA LYS A 49 -2.13 -10.91 5.72
C LYS A 49 -1.92 -9.59 4.98
N ALA A 50 -1.48 -8.58 5.72
CA ALA A 50 -1.07 -7.30 5.15
C ALA A 50 0.19 -7.45 4.29
N ILE A 51 0.20 -6.79 3.15
CA ILE A 51 1.30 -6.67 2.22
C ILE A 51 1.77 -5.21 2.21
N LYS A 52 3.08 -5.02 2.06
CA LYS A 52 3.68 -3.70 1.91
C LYS A 52 4.15 -3.54 0.48
N TYR A 53 3.69 -2.49 -0.19
CA TYR A 53 4.16 -2.11 -1.51
C TYR A 53 4.92 -0.79 -1.42
N SER A 54 6.11 -0.72 -2.01
CA SER A 54 6.82 0.55 -2.12
C SER A 54 6.10 1.46 -3.11
N ILE A 55 5.97 2.72 -2.75
CA ILE A 55 5.42 3.78 -3.59
C ILE A 55 6.55 4.30 -4.48
N LEU A 56 6.20 4.67 -5.71
CA LEU A 56 7.12 5.31 -6.63
C LEU A 56 7.47 6.71 -6.06
N PRO A 57 8.75 7.06 -5.81
CA PRO A 57 9.10 8.23 -5.00
C PRO A 57 8.47 9.54 -5.50
N GLU A 58 8.47 9.77 -6.81
CA GLU A 58 7.88 10.96 -7.44
C GLU A 58 6.34 11.01 -7.39
N LYS A 59 5.69 9.93 -6.93
CA LYS A 59 4.23 9.82 -6.77
C LYS A 59 3.78 9.82 -5.31
N TYR A 60 4.71 9.79 -4.35
CA TYR A 60 4.38 9.71 -2.93
C TYR A 60 3.38 10.79 -2.50
N GLN A 61 3.71 12.07 -2.69
CA GLN A 61 2.84 13.16 -2.26
C GLN A 61 1.44 13.06 -2.89
N ALA A 62 1.37 12.80 -4.20
CA ALA A 62 0.09 12.68 -4.90
C ALA A 62 -0.78 11.49 -4.42
N ILE A 63 -0.15 10.40 -3.95
CA ILE A 63 -0.86 9.27 -3.37
C ILE A 63 -1.28 9.60 -1.93
N SER A 64 -0.41 10.24 -1.15
CA SER A 64 -0.69 10.63 0.23
C SER A 64 -1.86 11.62 0.29
N ASP A 65 -1.89 12.62 -0.58
CA ASP A 65 -2.99 13.59 -0.69
C ASP A 65 -4.33 12.90 -1.01
N LYS A 66 -4.32 11.84 -1.84
CA LYS A 66 -5.52 11.05 -2.17
C LYS A 66 -6.03 10.24 -0.99
N LEU A 67 -5.15 9.88 -0.06
CA LEU A 67 -5.44 9.00 1.06
C LEU A 67 -5.63 9.75 2.39
N GLU A 68 -5.32 11.05 2.45
CA GLU A 68 -5.37 11.89 3.65
C GLU A 68 -6.70 11.78 4.41
N ASN A 69 -7.82 11.73 3.68
CA ASN A 69 -9.17 11.64 4.24
C ASN A 69 -9.85 10.29 3.97
N VAL A 70 -9.07 9.26 3.65
CA VAL A 70 -9.58 7.92 3.37
C VAL A 70 -9.49 7.08 4.63
N SER A 71 -10.61 6.49 5.01
CA SER A 71 -10.70 5.68 6.20
C SER A 71 -9.89 4.40 6.07
N TRP A 72 -9.46 3.87 7.21
CA TRP A 72 -8.85 2.55 7.28
C TRP A 72 -9.81 1.50 6.69
N GLY A 73 -9.28 0.59 5.88
CA GLY A 73 -10.03 -0.50 5.27
C GLY A 73 -10.74 -0.15 3.96
N ALA A 74 -10.74 1.12 3.54
CA ALA A 74 -11.34 1.52 2.26
C ALA A 74 -10.80 0.70 1.08
N LEU A 75 -11.70 0.34 0.17
CA LEU A 75 -11.37 -0.41 -1.04
C LEU A 75 -10.74 0.53 -2.06
N VAL A 76 -9.52 0.19 -2.47
CA VAL A 76 -8.76 0.94 -3.46
C VAL A 76 -8.25 0.03 -4.57
N GLN A 77 -8.06 0.60 -5.75
CA GLN A 77 -7.35 -0.02 -6.86
C GLN A 77 -5.95 0.57 -6.96
N LEU A 78 -4.94 -0.30 -6.93
CA LEU A 78 -3.54 0.08 -7.12
C LEU A 78 -3.12 -0.05 -8.57
N THR A 79 -2.46 0.97 -9.09
CA THR A 79 -1.73 0.92 -10.37
C THR A 79 -0.24 0.80 -10.09
N PHE A 80 0.46 -0.05 -10.85
CA PHE A 80 1.89 -0.31 -10.66
C PHE A 80 2.73 0.15 -11.85
N SER A 81 3.88 0.75 -11.54
CA SER A 81 5.01 0.93 -12.46
C SER A 81 6.14 -0.01 -12.01
N GLY A 82 6.29 -1.14 -12.71
CA GLY A 82 7.21 -2.20 -12.30
C GLY A 82 6.81 -2.80 -10.95
N LYS A 83 7.66 -2.64 -9.92
CA LYS A 83 7.42 -3.13 -8.55
C LYS A 83 6.80 -2.08 -7.62
N PHE A 84 6.65 -0.85 -8.09
CA PHE A 84 6.23 0.29 -7.28
C PHE A 84 4.78 0.67 -7.56
N VAL A 85 4.06 1.11 -6.54
CA VAL A 85 2.75 1.73 -6.70
C VAL A 85 2.95 3.11 -7.31
N SER A 86 2.31 3.36 -8.46
CA SER A 86 2.40 4.63 -9.17
C SER A 86 1.11 5.45 -9.08
N ASP A 87 0.00 4.82 -8.72
CA ASP A 87 -1.27 5.51 -8.47
C ASP A 87 -2.20 4.68 -7.59
N VAL A 88 -3.13 5.38 -6.93
CA VAL A 88 -4.22 4.81 -6.13
C VAL A 88 -5.54 5.44 -6.56
N GLU A 89 -6.55 4.61 -6.76
CA GLU A 89 -7.92 5.03 -7.01
C GLU A 89 -8.82 4.50 -5.89
N VAL A 90 -9.52 5.39 -5.18
CA VAL A 90 -10.45 5.03 -4.10
C VAL A 90 -11.78 4.62 -4.74
N LEU A 91 -12.20 3.38 -4.52
CA LEU A 91 -13.42 2.84 -5.11
C LEU A 91 -14.60 2.89 -4.14
N ALA A 92 -14.35 2.60 -2.87
CA ALA A 92 -15.36 2.67 -1.82
C ALA A 92 -14.69 2.91 -0.46
N ASP A 93 -15.15 3.94 0.24
CA ASP A 93 -14.88 4.14 1.65
C ASP A 93 -16.20 4.07 2.42
N TRP A 94 -16.43 2.93 3.07
CA TRP A 94 -17.66 2.65 3.80
C TRP A 94 -17.58 3.05 5.27
N LEU A 95 -16.41 3.47 5.76
CA LEU A 95 -16.24 3.92 7.14
C LEU A 95 -16.20 5.44 7.26
N THR A 96 -16.24 6.19 6.15
CA THR A 96 -16.15 7.66 6.16
C THR A 96 -17.11 8.29 7.16
N GLU A 97 -18.38 7.89 7.17
CA GLU A 97 -19.39 8.43 8.08
C GLU A 97 -19.05 8.14 9.55
N PHE A 98 -18.50 6.96 9.85
CA PHE A 98 -18.06 6.60 11.22
C PHE A 98 -16.86 7.40 11.70
N TYR A 99 -15.97 7.82 10.80
CA TYR A 99 -14.81 8.65 11.13
C TYR A 99 -15.11 10.16 11.11
N GLN A 100 -16.28 10.56 10.59
CA GLN A 100 -16.74 11.95 10.53
C GLN A 100 -17.67 12.34 11.69
N GLU A 101 -18.13 11.38 12.50
CA GLU A 101 -18.84 11.69 13.74
C GLU A 101 -17.84 12.19 14.80
N ASP A 102 -17.81 13.52 14.99
CA ASP A 102 -17.27 14.21 16.17
C ASP A 102 -18.16 14.02 17.41
#